data_AF-M3YG70-F1
#
_entry.id   AF-M3YG70-F1
#
_cell.length_a   1.000
_cell.length_b   1.000
_cell.length_c   1.000
_cell.angle_alpha   90.00
_cell.angle_beta   90.00
_cell.angle_gamma   90.00
#
_symmetry.space_group_name_H-M   'P 1'
#
loop_
_entity.id
_entity.type
_entity.pdbx_description
1 polymer ?
#
loop_
_entity_poly.entity_id
_entity_poly.type
_entity_poly.pdbx_seq_one_letter_code
_entity_poly.pdbx_strand_id
1 'polypeptide(L)'
;MAARQIPASALAALGRLPQASRPPRLLPVVGGFPQHLGLTLSSAAEEDRRGSGPRLQGGLKGDGRRPESEGLTAAERRIVDLHAAACATGQLNYVDPATGYTVLTQLAHLQRGKCCGSACRHCPYGQVNVKDPSKRKKFNSYFYV
;
A
#
# COMPACT_ATOMS: atom_id res chain seq x y z
N MET A 1 34.82 -54.34 -12.23
CA MET A 1 34.14 -53.05 -12.44
C MET A 1 32.73 -53.34 -12.95
N ALA A 2 31.75 -53.48 -12.07
CA ALA A 2 30.39 -53.92 -12.42
C ALA A 2 29.54 -52.73 -12.89
N ALA A 3 29.24 -52.69 -14.18
CA ALA A 3 28.32 -51.73 -14.78
C ALA A 3 26.88 -52.11 -14.41
N ARG A 4 26.23 -51.28 -13.59
CA ARG A 4 24.81 -51.41 -13.26
C ARG A 4 23.99 -50.62 -14.27
N GLN A 5 23.20 -51.33 -15.07
CA GLN A 5 22.22 -50.73 -15.98
C GLN A 5 21.00 -50.24 -15.19
N ILE A 6 20.49 -49.06 -15.54
CA ILE A 6 19.32 -48.43 -14.92
C ILE A 6 18.10 -48.72 -15.80
N PRO A 7 16.98 -49.26 -15.27
CA PRO A 7 15.78 -49.51 -16.05
C PRO A 7 15.01 -48.21 -16.33
N ALA A 8 14.59 -48.06 -17.59
CA ALA A 8 13.75 -46.98 -18.09
C ALA A 8 12.27 -47.25 -17.79
N SER A 9 11.75 -46.73 -16.68
CA SER A 9 10.32 -46.78 -16.39
C SER A 9 9.91 -45.73 -15.36
N ALA A 10 9.55 -44.52 -15.81
CA ALA A 10 8.61 -43.62 -15.12
C ALA A 10 8.29 -42.38 -15.98
N LEU A 11 7.71 -42.61 -17.17
CA LEU A 11 7.03 -41.58 -17.95
C LEU A 11 5.55 -41.65 -17.61
N ALA A 12 5.06 -40.83 -16.66
CA ALA A 12 3.66 -40.40 -16.57
C ALA A 12 3.41 -39.61 -15.26
N ALA A 13 3.37 -38.28 -15.34
CA ALA A 13 2.50 -37.43 -14.49
C ALA A 13 2.63 -35.96 -14.89
N LEU A 14 2.28 -35.60 -16.13
CA LEU A 14 1.89 -34.21 -16.43
C LEU A 14 0.47 -34.01 -15.89
N GLY A 15 0.39 -33.65 -14.61
CA GLY A 15 -0.84 -33.21 -13.97
C GLY A 15 -1.38 -31.97 -14.69
N ARG A 16 -2.65 -32.05 -15.11
CA ARG A 16 -3.45 -30.96 -15.72
C ARG A 16 -3.26 -29.63 -14.99
N LEU A 17 -2.90 -28.58 -15.73
CA LEU A 17 -3.09 -27.20 -15.31
C LEU A 17 -4.60 -26.92 -15.08
N PRO A 18 -5.01 -26.27 -13.98
CA PRO A 18 -6.37 -25.77 -13.83
C PRO A 18 -6.66 -24.68 -14.87
N GLN A 19 -7.76 -24.85 -15.58
CA GLN A 19 -8.28 -23.93 -16.58
C GLN A 19 -8.58 -22.55 -15.97
N ALA A 20 -8.22 -21.52 -16.73
CA ALA A 20 -8.41 -20.11 -16.42
C ALA A 20 -9.86 -19.78 -16.01
N SER A 21 -10.02 -19.20 -14.84
CA SER A 21 -11.24 -18.50 -14.46
C SER A 21 -11.34 -17.22 -15.29
N ARG A 22 -12.33 -17.20 -16.20
CA ARG A 22 -12.70 -16.03 -17.00
C ARG A 22 -13.05 -14.85 -16.08
N PRO A 23 -12.53 -13.63 -16.31
CA PRO A 23 -12.99 -12.45 -15.59
C PRO A 23 -14.45 -12.11 -15.99
N PRO A 24 -15.27 -11.57 -15.08
CA PRO A 24 -16.62 -11.13 -15.40
C PRO A 24 -16.60 -9.95 -16.38
N ARG A 25 -17.54 -9.95 -17.33
CA ARG A 25 -17.73 -8.89 -18.34
C ARG A 25 -18.10 -7.57 -17.66
N LEU A 26 -17.33 -6.51 -17.93
CA LEU A 26 -17.68 -5.14 -17.58
C LEU A 26 -18.89 -4.68 -18.40
N LEU A 27 -19.95 -4.23 -17.72
CA LEU A 27 -21.08 -3.55 -18.35
C LEU A 27 -20.73 -2.07 -18.56
N PRO A 28 -21.02 -1.47 -19.72
CA PRO A 28 -20.84 -0.04 -19.93
C PRO A 28 -21.99 0.71 -19.26
N VAL A 29 -21.71 1.48 -18.20
CA VAL A 29 -22.66 2.48 -17.69
C VAL A 29 -22.61 3.70 -18.59
N VAL A 30 -23.68 3.90 -19.35
CA VAL A 30 -23.97 5.10 -20.12
C VAL A 30 -24.90 5.97 -19.28
N GLY A 31 -24.56 7.24 -19.13
CA GLY A 31 -25.36 8.27 -18.48
C GLY A 31 -24.40 9.28 -17.84
N GLY A 32 -24.23 10.50 -18.33
CA GLY A 32 -25.18 11.42 -18.94
C GLY A 32 -25.02 12.72 -18.17
N PHE A 33 -24.06 13.56 -18.56
CA PHE A 33 -23.82 14.86 -17.94
C PHE A 33 -24.68 15.93 -18.62
N PRO A 34 -25.61 16.60 -17.92
CA PRO A 34 -26.18 17.83 -18.40
C PRO A 34 -25.29 19.01 -18.01
N GLN A 35 -24.81 19.66 -19.05
CA GLN A 35 -24.34 21.03 -19.18
C GLN A 35 -25.08 22.10 -18.34
N HIS A 36 -24.26 23.08 -17.93
CA HIS A 36 -24.58 24.51 -17.85
C HIS A 36 -25.48 24.99 -16.70
N LEU A 37 -24.87 25.70 -15.75
CA LEU A 37 -25.47 26.93 -15.23
C LEU A 37 -24.37 27.94 -14.93
N GLY A 38 -24.26 28.94 -15.80
CA GLY A 38 -23.41 30.09 -15.58
C GLY A 38 -24.07 31.07 -14.60
N LEU A 39 -23.25 31.73 -13.80
CA LEU A 39 -23.56 33.04 -13.24
C LEU A 39 -22.30 33.90 -13.32
N THR A 40 -22.32 34.80 -14.28
CA THR A 40 -21.48 35.98 -14.41
C THR A 40 -21.79 36.97 -13.30
N LEU A 41 -20.78 37.44 -12.56
CA LEU A 41 -20.86 38.71 -11.84
C LEU A 41 -19.54 39.49 -11.95
N SER A 42 -19.64 40.49 -12.82
CA SER A 42 -19.01 41.82 -12.92
C SER A 42 -17.72 42.18 -12.17
N SER A 43 -16.84 42.82 -12.96
CA SER A 43 -15.71 43.67 -12.60
C SER A 43 -16.03 44.76 -11.56
N ALA A 44 -15.01 45.11 -10.78
CA ALA A 44 -14.70 46.48 -10.42
C ALA A 44 -13.17 46.68 -10.40
N ALA A 45 -12.70 47.62 -11.22
CA ALA A 45 -11.41 48.27 -11.11
C ALA A 45 -11.43 49.19 -9.85
N GLU A 46 -10.34 49.62 -9.22
CA GLU A 46 -9.19 50.39 -9.72
C GLU A 46 -8.02 50.37 -8.70
N GLU A 47 -6.82 50.69 -9.23
CA GLU A 47 -5.56 51.29 -8.72
C GLU A 47 -5.55 51.93 -7.28
N ASP A 48 -4.45 52.10 -6.53
CA ASP A 48 -3.24 52.89 -6.85
C ASP A 48 -2.23 52.91 -5.65
N ARG A 49 -0.93 52.85 -5.98
CA ARG A 49 0.27 53.47 -5.36
C ARG A 49 1.06 52.96 -4.12
N ARG A 50 2.36 52.74 -4.43
CA ARG A 50 3.64 53.16 -3.78
C ARG A 50 3.76 53.06 -2.24
N GLY A 51 4.83 52.55 -1.63
CA GLY A 51 6.17 52.18 -2.08
C GLY A 51 7.12 52.03 -0.87
N SER A 52 8.40 51.72 -1.17
CA SER A 52 9.60 51.83 -0.32
C SER A 52 9.95 50.66 0.62
N GLY A 53 11.09 50.01 0.35
CA GLY A 53 11.75 49.02 1.21
C GLY A 53 12.43 49.63 2.44
N PRO A 54 13.12 48.80 3.24
CA PRO A 54 14.56 48.67 3.01
C PRO A 54 15.10 47.25 3.09
N ARG A 55 16.23 47.07 2.40
CA ARG A 55 17.14 45.95 2.42
C ARG A 55 17.95 46.00 3.73
N LEU A 56 17.85 44.98 4.57
CA LEU A 56 18.91 44.67 5.54
C LEU A 56 19.33 43.20 5.37
N GLN A 57 20.60 43.07 5.00
CA GLN A 57 21.33 41.82 4.88
C GLN A 57 21.83 41.38 6.26
N GLY A 58 21.94 40.07 6.48
CA GLY A 58 22.98 39.51 7.35
C GLY A 58 22.48 38.65 8.50
N GLY A 59 22.73 37.34 8.41
CA GLY A 59 22.51 36.40 9.51
C GLY A 59 22.74 34.94 9.13
N LEU A 60 23.92 34.61 8.60
CA LEU A 60 24.40 33.22 8.55
C LEU A 60 24.89 32.81 9.95
N LYS A 61 24.31 31.73 10.51
CA LYS A 61 24.82 30.75 11.51
C LYS A 61 23.59 30.06 12.13
N GLY A 62 23.27 28.80 11.80
CA GLY A 62 23.92 27.58 12.30
C GLY A 62 23.35 27.24 13.68
N ASP A 63 22.35 26.36 13.80
CA ASP A 63 22.59 24.92 14.01
C ASP A 63 21.41 24.03 13.52
N GLY A 64 21.79 22.93 12.86
CA GLY A 64 21.12 21.62 12.81
C GLY A 64 19.59 21.51 12.81
N ARG A 65 19.02 21.38 11.59
CA ARG A 65 17.79 20.64 11.22
C ARG A 65 17.03 19.95 12.38
N ARG A 66 15.80 20.40 12.65
CA ARG A 66 14.83 19.64 13.46
C ARG A 66 14.64 18.24 12.85
N PRO A 67 14.78 17.13 13.59
CA PRO A 67 14.28 15.83 13.14
C PRO A 67 12.78 15.77 13.43
N GLU A 68 12.02 16.70 12.86
CA GLU A 68 10.55 16.64 12.90
C GLU A 68 10.10 15.90 11.65
N SER A 69 9.56 14.69 11.87
CA SER A 69 9.29 13.62 10.90
C SER A 69 10.50 12.73 10.57
N GLU A 70 10.87 11.86 11.50
CA GLU A 70 11.58 10.63 11.12
C GLU A 70 10.65 9.82 10.21
N GLY A 71 10.80 10.02 8.90
CA GLY A 71 10.06 9.27 7.90
C GLY A 71 10.35 7.77 8.00
N LEU A 72 9.43 6.97 7.46
CA LEU A 72 9.64 5.52 7.29
C LEU A 72 11.01 5.22 6.68
N THR A 73 11.70 4.22 7.22
CA THR A 73 12.92 3.67 6.61
C THR A 73 12.64 3.15 5.19
N ALA A 74 13.69 2.95 4.40
CA ALA A 74 13.56 2.40 3.05
C ALA A 74 12.86 1.03 3.03
N ALA A 75 13.10 0.19 4.05
CA ALA A 75 12.46 -1.12 4.18
C ALA A 75 10.96 -0.97 4.49
N GLU A 76 10.61 -0.10 5.44
CA GLU A 76 9.21 0.14 5.80
C GLU A 76 8.42 0.79 4.68
N ARG A 77 9.07 1.66 3.87
CA ARG A 77 8.45 2.21 2.67
C ARG A 77 8.07 1.12 1.67
N ARG A 78 8.98 0.18 1.39
CA ARG A 78 8.69 -0.97 0.53
C ARG A 78 7.53 -1.82 1.04
N ILE A 79 7.41 -1.98 2.36
CA ILE A 79 6.30 -2.71 2.98
C ILE A 79 4.97 -2.02 2.67
N VAL A 80 4.90 -0.69 2.83
CA VAL A 80 3.71 0.11 2.52
C VAL A 80 3.40 0.06 1.02
N ASP A 81 4.39 0.20 0.15
CA ASP A 81 4.21 0.22 -1.30
C ASP A 81 3.70 -1.15 -1.81
N LEU A 82 4.30 -2.26 -1.36
CA LEU A 82 3.86 -3.61 -1.72
C LEU A 82 2.45 -3.90 -1.22
N HIS A 83 2.14 -3.47 0.00
CA HIS A 83 0.79 -3.58 0.53
C HIS A 83 -0.22 -2.81 -0.31
N ALA A 84 0.08 -1.55 -0.65
CA ALA A 84 -0.78 -0.71 -1.46
C ALA A 84 -1.01 -1.30 -2.86
N ALA A 85 0.06 -1.80 -3.50
CA ALA A 85 -0.02 -2.48 -4.79
C ALA A 85 -0.85 -3.77 -4.73
N ALA A 86 -0.67 -4.59 -3.69
CA ALA A 86 -1.48 -5.79 -3.48
C ALA A 86 -2.96 -5.43 -3.28
N CYS A 87 -3.26 -4.39 -2.50
CA CYS A 87 -4.63 -3.90 -2.33
C CYS A 87 -5.23 -3.39 -3.65
N ALA A 88 -4.50 -2.58 -4.40
CA ALA A 88 -4.97 -2.03 -5.68
C ALA A 88 -5.27 -3.12 -6.72
N THR A 89 -4.54 -4.23 -6.69
CA THR A 89 -4.73 -5.38 -7.59
C THR A 89 -5.70 -6.42 -7.05
N GLY A 90 -6.29 -6.19 -5.86
CA GLY A 90 -7.20 -7.14 -5.22
C GLY A 90 -6.51 -8.40 -4.66
N GLN A 91 -5.19 -8.40 -4.56
CA GLN A 91 -4.44 -9.49 -3.94
C GLN A 91 -4.67 -9.52 -2.43
N LEU A 92 -4.84 -10.74 -1.91
CA LEU A 92 -5.14 -10.98 -0.49
C LEU A 92 -3.90 -11.05 0.39
N ASN A 93 -2.71 -11.14 -0.22
CA ASN A 93 -1.45 -11.24 0.48
C ASN A 93 -0.31 -10.66 -0.36
N TYR A 94 0.79 -10.35 0.32
CA TYR A 94 2.09 -10.01 -0.29
C TYR A 94 3.21 -10.61 0.55
N VAL A 95 4.41 -10.71 -0.01
CA VAL A 95 5.60 -11.16 0.73
C VAL A 95 6.29 -9.95 1.34
N ASP A 96 6.48 -9.99 2.65
CA ASP A 96 7.20 -8.94 3.35
C ASP A 96 8.70 -8.95 3.00
N PRO A 97 9.27 -7.86 2.45
CA PRO A 97 10.68 -7.79 2.11
C PRO A 97 11.61 -7.84 3.34
N ALA A 98 11.13 -7.50 4.55
CA ALA A 98 11.95 -7.50 5.76
C ALA A 98 12.01 -8.87 6.43
N THR A 99 10.90 -9.61 6.51
CA THR A 99 10.84 -10.92 7.21
C THR A 99 10.70 -12.13 6.29
N GLY A 100 10.35 -11.93 5.02
CA GLY A 100 10.03 -13.00 4.07
C GLY A 100 8.67 -13.67 4.30
N TYR A 101 7.87 -13.22 5.27
CA TYR A 101 6.57 -13.81 5.54
C TYR A 101 5.49 -13.40 4.55
N THR A 102 4.57 -14.31 4.26
CA THR A 102 3.32 -14.00 3.55
C THR A 102 2.37 -13.26 4.47
N VAL A 103 2.22 -11.95 4.24
CA VAL A 103 1.39 -11.06 5.03
C VAL A 103 0.05 -10.86 4.33
N LEU A 104 -1.05 -11.14 5.05
CA LEU A 104 -2.39 -10.83 4.60
C LEU A 104 -2.62 -9.32 4.49
N THR A 105 -3.22 -8.88 3.39
CA THR A 105 -3.60 -7.48 3.18
C THR A 105 -4.79 -7.08 4.07
N GLN A 106 -5.05 -5.78 4.15
CA GLN A 106 -6.22 -5.25 4.85
C GLN A 106 -7.49 -5.74 4.15
N LEU A 107 -7.49 -5.78 2.81
CA LEU A 107 -8.60 -6.34 2.03
C LEU A 107 -8.92 -7.78 2.41
N ALA A 108 -7.92 -8.64 2.59
CA ALA A 108 -8.16 -10.02 3.02
C ALA A 108 -8.82 -10.12 4.40
N HIS A 109 -8.48 -9.20 5.31
CA HIS A 109 -9.11 -9.15 6.62
C HIS A 109 -10.55 -8.63 6.54
N LEU A 110 -10.80 -7.61 5.72
CA LEU A 110 -12.15 -7.08 5.47
C LEU A 110 -13.05 -8.14 4.85
N GLN A 111 -12.56 -8.89 3.85
CA GLN A 111 -13.29 -10.02 3.26
C GLN A 111 -13.55 -11.14 4.27
N ARG A 112 -12.59 -11.42 5.17
CA ARG A 112 -12.76 -12.39 6.25
C ARG A 112 -13.73 -11.92 7.34
N GLY A 113 -13.88 -10.61 7.55
CA GLY A 113 -14.73 -10.01 8.57
C GLY A 113 -14.20 -10.11 10.01
N LYS A 114 -13.00 -10.66 10.24
CA LYS A 114 -12.42 -10.82 11.59
C LYS A 114 -10.90 -10.87 11.62
N CYS A 115 -10.32 -10.57 12.78
CA CYS A 115 -8.89 -10.75 13.05
C CYS A 115 -8.49 -12.23 12.96
N CYS A 116 -7.42 -12.52 12.21
CA CYS A 116 -6.92 -13.89 12.03
C CYS A 116 -6.14 -14.42 13.24
N GLY A 117 -5.65 -13.55 14.14
CA GLY A 117 -4.88 -13.93 15.33
C GLY A 117 -3.38 -14.15 15.09
N SER A 118 -2.87 -13.87 13.89
CA SER A 118 -1.47 -14.09 13.51
C SER A 118 -0.59 -12.83 13.57
N ALA A 119 -0.99 -11.79 14.30
CA ALA A 119 -0.26 -10.51 14.42
C ALA A 119 0.16 -9.89 13.06
N CYS A 120 -0.78 -9.89 12.10
CA CYS A 120 -0.57 -9.32 10.77
C CYS A 120 -0.34 -7.81 10.82
N ARG A 121 0.47 -7.30 9.87
CA ARG A 121 0.88 -5.90 9.81
C ARG A 121 -0.23 -4.90 9.52
N HIS A 122 -1.24 -5.32 8.75
CA HIS A 122 -2.31 -4.44 8.28
C HIS A 122 -3.68 -4.93 8.77
N CYS A 123 -3.76 -5.35 10.02
CA CYS A 123 -5.01 -5.82 10.61
C CYS A 123 -5.92 -4.61 10.93
N PRO A 124 -7.08 -4.46 10.27
CA PRO A 124 -8.00 -3.36 10.56
C PRO A 124 -8.69 -3.50 11.94
N TYR A 125 -8.59 -4.68 12.55
CA TYR A 125 -9.24 -5.04 13.81
C TYR A 125 -8.31 -4.97 15.02
N GLY A 126 -7.23 -4.19 14.99
CA GLY A 126 -6.45 -3.95 16.21
C GLY A 126 -5.69 -5.17 16.76
N GLN A 127 -5.49 -6.22 15.97
CA GLN A 127 -4.93 -7.50 16.44
C GLN A 127 -5.69 -8.15 17.62
N VAL A 128 -7.00 -7.90 17.75
CA VAL A 128 -7.83 -8.36 18.91
C VAL A 128 -7.84 -9.87 19.15
N ASN A 129 -7.58 -10.69 18.12
CA ASN A 129 -7.62 -12.14 18.22
C ASN A 129 -6.22 -12.77 18.41
N VAL A 130 -5.19 -11.96 18.64
CA VAL A 130 -3.85 -12.47 18.98
C VAL A 130 -3.86 -12.89 20.44
N LYS A 131 -3.91 -14.21 20.69
CA LYS A 131 -4.03 -14.78 22.04
C LYS A 131 -2.81 -14.51 22.92
N ASP A 132 -1.63 -14.48 22.31
CA ASP A 132 -0.37 -14.28 23.01
C ASP A 132 -0.04 -12.79 23.05
N PRO A 133 -0.01 -12.14 24.23
CA PRO A 133 0.22 -10.71 24.32
C PRO A 133 1.64 -10.32 23.87
N SER A 134 2.63 -11.20 24.02
CA SER A 134 4.01 -10.96 23.61
C SER A 134 4.18 -10.93 22.09
N LYS A 135 3.23 -11.50 21.33
CA LYS A 135 3.21 -11.43 19.85
C LYS A 135 2.49 -10.19 19.32
N ARG A 136 1.80 -9.42 20.17
CA ARG A 136 1.11 -8.21 19.74
C ARG A 136 2.15 -7.14 19.39
N LYS A 137 1.99 -6.58 18.21
CA LYS A 137 2.91 -5.58 17.66
C LYS A 137 2.43 -4.17 17.94
N LYS A 138 3.33 -3.18 17.91
CA LYS A 138 2.99 -1.77 18.13
C LYS A 138 2.60 -1.14 16.80
N PHE A 139 1.55 -0.32 16.79
CA PHE A 139 1.15 0.41 15.60
C PHE A 139 2.02 1.67 15.44
N ASN A 140 2.73 1.80 14.32
CA ASN A 140 3.62 2.94 14.03
C ASN A 140 2.95 4.05 13.20
N SER A 141 1.60 4.11 13.18
CA SER A 141 0.74 4.92 12.29
C SER A 141 0.53 4.38 10.87
N TYR A 142 1.46 3.58 10.32
CA TYR A 142 1.31 2.99 8.99
C TYR A 142 0.94 1.51 9.04
N PHE A 143 1.58 0.76 9.93
CA PHE A 143 1.35 -0.67 10.13
C PHE A 143 1.86 -1.12 11.50
N TYR A 144 1.67 -2.41 11.80
CA TYR A 144 2.17 -3.01 13.03
C TYR A 144 3.61 -3.51 12.89
N VAL A 145 4.50 -3.00 13.75
CA VAL A 145 5.91 -3.40 13.91
C VAL A 145 6.17 -4.11 15.23
#